data_AF-A0A162FVM7-F1
#
_entry.id   AF-A0A162FVM7-F1
#
_cell.length_a   1.000
_cell.length_b   1.000
_cell.length_c   1.000
_cell.angle_alpha   90.00
_cell.angle_beta   90.00
_cell.angle_gamma   90.00
#
_symmetry.space_group_name_H-M   'P 1'
#
loop_
_entity.id
_entity.type
_entity.pdbx_description
1 polymer ?
#
loop_
_entity_poly.entity_id
_entity_poly.type
_entity_poly.pdbx_seq_one_letter_code
_entity_poly.pdbx_strand_id
1 'polypeptide(L)'
;MKSLVLFLLAFPGIAQAAMPVLSYKNVQCRYTENDKLVKEQTVALMTLVIEDSLGRFAQIQFGDDAKKIQYQILIEDDLKTKDSVVILQNLMVDKLESSSELSGKEVSWVRIAQGTHSVRCDLKP
;
A
#
# COMPACT_ATOMS: atom_id res chain seq x y z
N MET A 1 43.00 42.82 -28.91
CA MET A 1 41.57 42.54 -29.15
C MET A 1 41.21 41.32 -28.31
N LYS A 2 40.21 41.44 -27.44
CA LYS A 2 39.86 40.45 -26.41
C LYS A 2 39.11 39.28 -27.06
N SER A 3 39.71 38.10 -27.10
CA SER A 3 39.01 36.89 -27.55
C SER A 3 38.05 36.41 -26.48
N LEU A 4 36.79 36.31 -26.89
CA LEU A 4 35.62 35.93 -26.13
C LEU A 4 35.69 34.44 -25.80
N VAL A 5 35.75 34.11 -24.51
CA VAL A 5 35.51 32.76 -24.00
C VAL A 5 34.00 32.59 -23.87
N LEU A 6 33.39 31.71 -24.68
CA LEU A 6 32.02 31.26 -24.46
C LEU A 6 32.04 29.74 -24.30
N PHE A 7 32.20 29.31 -23.05
CA PHE A 7 32.05 27.92 -22.63
C PHE A 7 30.57 27.70 -22.28
N LEU A 8 29.73 27.38 -23.26
CA LEU A 8 28.37 26.90 -23.00
C LEU A 8 28.43 25.40 -22.66
N LEU A 9 28.67 25.10 -21.38
CA LEU A 9 28.34 23.81 -20.80
C LEU A 9 26.83 23.74 -20.66
N ALA A 10 26.18 23.11 -21.64
CA ALA A 10 24.83 22.61 -21.49
C ALA A 10 24.86 21.52 -20.41
N PHE A 11 24.49 21.89 -19.17
CA PHE A 11 24.20 20.91 -18.14
C PHE A 11 22.95 20.14 -18.59
N PRO A 12 23.01 18.82 -18.78
CA PRO A 12 21.81 18.04 -18.94
C PRO A 12 21.04 18.20 -17.62
N GLY A 13 19.89 18.86 -17.70
CA GLY A 13 18.95 18.93 -16.59
C GLY A 13 18.66 17.51 -16.15
N ILE A 14 19.17 17.16 -14.97
CA ILE A 14 18.84 15.91 -14.31
C ILE A 14 17.35 16.03 -14.03
N ALA A 15 16.52 15.40 -14.86
CA ALA A 15 15.14 15.14 -14.53
C ALA A 15 15.18 14.30 -13.26
N GLN A 16 15.03 14.97 -12.12
CA GLN A 16 14.91 14.34 -10.83
C GLN A 16 13.61 13.54 -10.89
N ALA A 17 13.72 12.25 -11.21
CA ALA A 17 12.61 11.33 -11.16
C ALA A 17 11.97 11.50 -9.78
N ALA A 18 10.70 11.91 -9.75
CA ALA A 18 9.96 12.05 -8.51
C ALA A 18 10.09 10.70 -7.78
N MET A 19 10.72 10.70 -6.62
CA MET A 19 10.83 9.49 -5.81
C MET A 19 9.40 9.02 -5.52
N PRO A 20 9.06 7.73 -5.71
CA PRO A 20 7.72 7.26 -5.45
C PRO A 20 7.35 7.53 -3.99
N VAL A 21 6.14 8.06 -3.76
CA VAL A 21 5.59 8.35 -2.42
C VAL A 21 5.45 7.06 -1.62
N LEU A 22 5.32 5.94 -2.33
CA LEU A 22 5.09 4.61 -1.83
C LEU A 22 6.29 4.01 -1.07
N SER A 23 6.44 4.49 0.17
CA SER A 23 7.49 4.10 1.11
C SER A 23 7.22 2.78 1.83
N TYR A 24 5.98 2.28 1.84
CA TYR A 24 5.61 1.09 2.62
C TYR A 24 6.31 -0.18 2.13
N LYS A 25 7.02 -0.87 3.05
CA LYS A 25 7.71 -2.15 2.78
C LYS A 25 7.05 -3.33 3.47
N ASN A 26 6.40 -3.10 4.61
CA ASN A 26 5.79 -4.16 5.41
C ASN A 26 4.42 -3.73 5.91
N VAL A 27 3.59 -4.72 6.22
CA VAL A 27 2.31 -4.51 6.89
C VAL A 27 2.15 -5.51 8.02
N GLN A 28 1.75 -5.02 9.19
CA GLN A 28 1.41 -5.84 10.36
C GLN A 28 -0.10 -5.85 10.54
N CYS A 29 -0.73 -7.00 10.28
CA CYS A 29 -2.17 -7.15 10.36
C CYS A 29 -2.60 -8.00 11.54
N ARG A 30 -3.61 -7.52 12.27
CA ARG A 30 -4.29 -8.18 13.37
C ARG A 30 -5.70 -8.55 12.94
N TYR A 31 -6.01 -9.83 12.97
CA TYR A 31 -7.34 -10.35 12.78
C TYR A 31 -8.01 -10.58 14.14
N THR A 32 -9.21 -10.04 14.27
CA THR A 32 -10.05 -10.15 15.47
C THR A 32 -11.41 -10.73 15.11
N GLU A 33 -11.97 -11.51 16.03
CA GLU A 33 -13.32 -12.05 15.97
C GLU A 33 -14.00 -11.80 17.32
N ASN A 34 -15.16 -11.13 17.31
CA ASN A 34 -15.85 -10.69 18.53
C ASN A 34 -14.91 -9.91 19.47
N ASP A 35 -14.15 -8.97 18.89
CA ASP A 35 -13.15 -8.13 19.57
C ASP A 35 -11.99 -8.88 20.25
N LYS A 36 -11.89 -10.20 20.05
CA LYS A 36 -10.76 -11.00 20.52
C LYS A 36 -9.73 -11.15 19.43
N LEU A 37 -8.46 -10.93 19.75
CA LEU A 37 -7.35 -11.22 18.84
C LEU A 37 -7.29 -12.72 18.57
N VAL A 38 -7.42 -13.09 17.29
CA VAL A 38 -7.32 -14.47 16.84
C VAL A 38 -5.94 -14.74 16.26
N LYS A 39 -5.44 -13.84 15.42
CA LYS A 39 -4.14 -13.99 14.76
C LYS A 39 -3.52 -12.64 14.44
N GLU A 40 -2.20 -12.61 14.47
CA GLU A 40 -1.40 -11.46 14.08
C GLU A 40 -0.28 -11.92 13.15
N GLN A 41 -0.03 -11.16 12.08
CA GLN A 41 1.02 -11.48 11.13
C GLN A 41 1.63 -10.21 10.55
N THR A 42 2.96 -10.22 10.41
CA THR A 42 3.69 -9.22 9.62
C THR A 42 4.10 -9.85 8.29
N VAL A 43 3.83 -9.16 7.18
CA VAL A 43 4.21 -9.60 5.84
C VAL A 43 4.91 -8.47 5.09
N ALA A 44 5.86 -8.84 4.23
CA ALA A 44 6.47 -7.91 3.29
C ALA A 44 5.50 -7.61 2.16
N LEU A 45 5.45 -6.35 1.75
CA LEU A 45 4.65 -5.90 0.63
C LEU A 45 5.42 -6.13 -0.68
N MET A 46 4.81 -6.86 -1.61
CA MET A 46 5.35 -7.05 -2.95
C MET A 46 5.16 -5.77 -3.76
N THR A 47 6.21 -5.33 -4.46
CA THR A 47 6.08 -4.24 -5.43
C THR A 47 5.37 -4.74 -6.68
N LEU A 48 4.36 -4.03 -7.12
CA LEU A 48 3.70 -4.23 -8.41
C LEU A 48 3.97 -3.03 -9.32
N VAL A 49 4.04 -3.27 -10.62
CA VAL A 49 3.96 -2.21 -11.64
C VAL A 49 2.53 -2.22 -12.16
N ILE A 50 1.82 -1.11 -12.01
CA ILE A 50 0.42 -0.96 -12.38
C ILE A 50 0.35 0.19 -13.38
N GLU A 51 0.25 -0.18 -14.66
CA GLU A 51 0.39 0.75 -15.79
C GLU A 51 1.70 1.55 -15.67
N ASP A 52 1.62 2.85 -15.43
CA ASP A 52 2.75 3.77 -15.31
C ASP A 52 3.08 4.12 -13.84
N SER A 53 2.57 3.34 -12.87
CA SER A 53 2.71 3.59 -11.43
C SER A 53 3.22 2.37 -10.65
N LEU A 54 3.66 2.60 -9.41
CA LEU A 54 4.05 1.53 -8.50
C LEU A 54 2.92 1.26 -7.51
N GLY A 55 2.66 -0.02 -7.26
CA GLY A 55 1.77 -0.49 -6.21
C GLY A 55 2.51 -1.35 -5.19
N ARG A 56 1.90 -1.53 -4.02
CA ARG A 56 2.33 -2.50 -2.99
C ARG A 56 1.17 -3.41 -2.65
N PHE A 57 1.43 -4.70 -2.71
CA PHE A 57 0.39 -5.70 -2.48
C PHE A 57 0.82 -6.73 -1.45
N ALA A 58 -0.13 -7.16 -0.64
CA ALA A 58 -0.02 -8.36 0.16
C ALA A 58 -1.36 -9.10 0.24
N GLN A 59 -1.26 -10.42 0.34
CA GLN A 59 -2.37 -11.31 0.67
C GLN A 59 -2.02 -12.08 1.94
N ILE A 60 -2.95 -12.14 2.88
CA ILE A 60 -2.78 -12.73 4.20
C ILE A 60 -3.91 -13.73 4.44
N GLN A 61 -3.55 -14.97 4.78
CA GLN A 61 -4.50 -16.00 5.16
C GLN A 61 -4.54 -16.12 6.69
N PHE A 62 -5.67 -15.73 7.28
CA PHE A 62 -5.88 -15.83 8.71
C PHE A 62 -6.50 -17.17 9.13
N GLY A 63 -7.42 -17.69 8.30
CA GLY A 63 -8.12 -18.94 8.54
C GLY A 63 -7.41 -20.18 7.99
N ASP A 64 -8.11 -21.31 8.01
CA ASP A 64 -7.66 -22.62 7.52
C ASP A 64 -8.70 -23.22 6.55
N ASP A 65 -8.57 -24.51 6.24
CA ASP A 65 -9.51 -25.20 5.33
C ASP A 65 -10.93 -25.33 5.89
N ALA A 66 -11.10 -25.23 7.22
CA ALA A 66 -12.39 -25.30 7.88
C ALA A 66 -13.10 -23.94 7.95
N LYS A 67 -12.33 -22.84 8.07
CA LYS A 67 -12.85 -21.46 8.06
C LYS A 67 -11.97 -20.58 7.19
N LYS A 68 -12.46 -20.22 6.00
CA LYS A 68 -11.64 -19.48 5.03
C LYS A 68 -11.66 -18.00 5.33
N ILE A 69 -10.60 -17.48 5.93
CA ILE A 69 -10.46 -16.03 6.16
C ILE A 69 -9.22 -15.55 5.44
N GLN A 70 -9.43 -14.73 4.42
CA GLN A 70 -8.38 -14.16 3.60
C GLN A 70 -8.53 -12.64 3.55
N TYR A 71 -7.41 -11.95 3.64
CA TYR A 71 -7.33 -10.50 3.54
C TYR A 71 -6.33 -10.11 2.46
N GLN A 72 -6.67 -9.11 1.67
CA GLN A 72 -5.78 -8.52 0.68
C GLN A 72 -5.70 -7.01 0.91
N ILE A 73 -4.52 -6.45 0.66
CA ILE A 73 -4.29 -5.01 0.65
C ILE A 73 -3.47 -4.64 -0.57
N LEU A 74 -3.94 -3.65 -1.31
CA LEU A 74 -3.24 -2.97 -2.39
C LEU A 74 -3.10 -1.50 -2.02
N ILE A 75 -1.90 -0.96 -2.16
CA ILE A 75 -1.55 0.43 -1.89
C ILE A 75 -0.96 1.00 -3.17
N GLU A 76 -1.52 2.09 -3.67
CA GLU A 76 -1.16 2.72 -4.94
C GLU A 76 -0.91 4.21 -4.72
N ASP A 77 -0.07 4.81 -5.55
CA ASP A 77 0.08 6.26 -5.58
C ASP A 77 -1.23 6.86 -6.12
N ASP A 78 -1.76 7.91 -5.49
CA ASP A 78 -2.89 8.64 -6.07
C ASP A 78 -2.40 9.47 -7.26
N LEU A 79 -2.73 9.03 -8.47
CA LEU A 79 -2.37 9.69 -9.72
C LEU A 79 -2.88 11.13 -9.82
N LYS A 80 -3.95 11.48 -9.08
CA LYS A 80 -4.52 12.83 -9.09
C LYS A 80 -3.75 13.80 -8.20
N THR A 81 -3.36 13.35 -7.00
CA THR A 81 -2.76 14.24 -5.98
C THR A 81 -1.26 14.07 -5.81
N LYS A 82 -0.64 13.00 -6.33
CA LYS A 82 0.82 12.68 -6.33
C LYS A 82 1.54 12.77 -4.98
N ASP A 83 0.83 13.10 -3.90
CA ASP A 83 1.32 13.24 -2.53
C ASP A 83 0.47 12.44 -1.53
N SER A 84 -0.46 11.63 -2.04
CA SER A 84 -1.30 10.74 -1.27
C SER A 84 -1.30 9.33 -1.87
N VAL A 85 -1.79 8.36 -1.11
CA VAL A 85 -1.97 6.99 -1.56
C VAL A 85 -3.44 6.62 -1.58
N VAL A 86 -3.81 5.72 -2.49
CA VAL A 86 -5.07 4.97 -2.47
C VAL A 86 -4.80 3.61 -1.87
N ILE A 87 -5.63 3.18 -0.94
CA ILE A 87 -5.54 1.87 -0.29
C ILE A 87 -6.84 1.12 -0.51
N LEU A 88 -6.73 0.00 -1.21
CA LEU A 88 -7.80 -0.95 -1.48
C LEU A 88 -7.63 -2.16 -0.57
N GLN A 89 -8.68 -2.49 0.16
CA GLN A 89 -8.72 -3.62 1.08
C GLN A 89 -9.81 -4.58 0.66
N ASN A 90 -9.54 -5.87 0.78
CA ASN A 90 -10.53 -6.91 0.57
C ASN A 90 -10.47 -7.92 1.72
N LEU A 91 -11.61 -8.23 2.30
CA LEU A 91 -11.77 -9.25 3.34
C LEU A 91 -12.77 -10.28 2.87
N MET A 92 -12.31 -11.51 2.70
CA MET A 92 -13.14 -12.68 2.42
C MET A 92 -13.27 -13.51 3.70
N VAL A 93 -14.50 -13.77 4.11
CA VAL A 93 -14.86 -14.74 5.16
C VAL A 93 -15.79 -15.77 4.54
N ASP A 94 -15.31 -17.00 4.46
CA ASP A 94 -15.90 -18.13 3.76
C ASP A 94 -16.17 -17.85 2.28
N LYS A 95 -17.37 -17.36 1.96
CA LYS A 95 -17.79 -16.98 0.60
C LYS A 95 -18.22 -15.52 0.50
N LEU A 96 -18.23 -14.80 1.61
CA LEU A 96 -18.68 -13.42 1.67
C LEU A 96 -17.48 -12.48 1.62
N GLU A 97 -17.53 -11.55 0.67
CA GLU A 97 -16.48 -10.59 0.40
C GLU A 97 -16.92 -9.18 0.79
N SER A 98 -16.05 -8.46 1.50
CA SER A 98 -16.18 -7.04 1.79
C SER A 98 -14.96 -6.29 1.27
N SER A 99 -15.21 -5.16 0.61
CA SER A 99 -14.15 -4.29 0.09
C SER A 99 -14.26 -2.90 0.70
N SER A 100 -13.11 -2.26 0.91
CA SER A 100 -13.05 -0.85 1.30
C SER A 100 -11.92 -0.13 0.57
N GLU A 101 -12.20 1.13 0.23
CA GLU A 101 -11.24 2.04 -0.38
C GLU A 101 -11.08 3.25 0.53
N LEU A 102 -9.84 3.71 0.67
CA LEU A 102 -9.52 4.95 1.35
C LEU A 102 -8.34 5.64 0.68
N SER A 103 -8.33 6.97 0.73
CA SER A 103 -7.23 7.79 0.22
C SER A 103 -6.74 8.72 1.32
N GLY A 104 -5.42 8.94 1.38
CA GLY A 104 -4.87 9.82 2.40
C GLY A 104 -3.36 10.04 2.27
N LYS A 105 -2.91 11.14 2.87
CA LYS A 105 -1.48 11.43 3.08
C LYS A 105 -1.05 10.71 4.35
N GLU A 106 0.11 10.06 4.32
CA GLU A 106 0.74 9.46 5.51
C GLU A 106 -0.17 8.47 6.28
N VAL A 107 -0.87 7.58 5.56
CA VAL A 107 -1.73 6.57 6.19
C VAL A 107 -0.89 5.57 6.99
N SER A 108 -0.95 5.64 8.32
CA SER A 108 -0.20 4.75 9.22
C SER A 108 -0.92 3.44 9.53
N TRP A 109 -2.23 3.37 9.35
CA TRP A 109 -3.02 2.16 9.57
C TRP A 109 -4.34 2.19 8.83
N VAL A 110 -4.89 1.00 8.57
CA VAL A 110 -6.18 0.79 7.92
C VAL A 110 -6.97 -0.32 8.61
N ARG A 111 -8.29 -0.33 8.42
CA ARG A 111 -9.18 -1.34 9.02
C ARG A 111 -10.37 -1.64 8.13
N ILE A 112 -10.67 -2.92 7.99
CA ILE A 112 -11.93 -3.43 7.41
C ILE A 112 -12.63 -4.35 8.43
N ALA A 113 -13.96 -4.40 8.37
CA ALA A 113 -14.76 -5.26 9.24
C ALA A 113 -15.98 -5.82 8.48
N GLN A 114 -16.35 -7.05 8.82
CA GLN A 114 -17.51 -7.77 8.28
C GLN A 114 -18.16 -8.58 9.41
N GLY A 115 -19.29 -8.11 9.92
CA GLY A 115 -19.95 -8.72 11.09
C GLY A 115 -19.04 -8.71 12.30
N THR A 116 -18.79 -9.88 12.88
CA THR A 116 -17.92 -10.07 14.05
C THR A 116 -16.42 -10.06 13.71
N HIS A 117 -16.08 -10.05 12.43
CA HIS A 117 -14.71 -10.15 11.94
C HIS A 117 -14.12 -8.78 11.65
N SER A 118 -12.88 -8.54 12.05
CA SER A 118 -12.17 -7.32 11.69
C SER A 118 -10.67 -7.55 11.49
N VAL A 119 -10.13 -6.94 10.45
CA VAL A 119 -8.69 -6.88 10.18
C VAL A 119 -8.24 -5.43 10.32
N ARG A 120 -7.28 -5.20 11.21
CA ARG A 120 -6.55 -3.93 11.33
C ARG A 120 -5.12 -4.13 10.87
N CYS A 121 -4.62 -3.29 9.99
CA CYS A 121 -3.27 -3.35 9.46
C CYS A 121 -2.53 -2.05 9.73
N ASP A 122 -1.39 -2.13 10.40
CA ASP A 122 -0.48 -1.01 10.63
C ASP A 122 0.60 -1.02 9.51
N LEU A 123 0.74 0.08 8.78
CA LEU A 123 1.60 0.21 7.58
C LEU A 123 2.98 0.73 7.96
N LYS A 124 4.04 0.09 7.44
CA LYS A 124 5.43 0.39 7.82
C LYS A 124 6.30 0.71 6.59
N PRO A 125 7.09 1.80 6.62
CA PRO A 125 8.08 2.14 5.59
C PRO A 125 9.23 1.12 5.41
#